data_AF-A0A543K6K4-F1
#
_entry.id   AF-A0A543K6K4-F1
#
_cell.length_a   1.000
_cell.length_b   1.000
_cell.length_c   1.000
_cell.angle_alpha   90.00
_cell.angle_beta   90.00
_cell.angle_gamma   90.00
#
_symmetry.space_group_name_H-M   'P 1'
#
loop_
_entity.id
_entity.type
_entity.pdbx_description
1 polymer ?
#
loop_
_entity_poly.entity_id
_entity_poly.type
_entity_poly.pdbx_seq_one_letter_code
_entity_poly.pdbx_strand_id
1 'polypeptide(L)'
;MDDAEISRFWADARVRGGLNPVESYIGASASSVVPPPAWSYGSTPQESDRFVEQVLAGARTATSSLLSSYEEEAQRQAALEESRPVEASGDTLVRTAVDVALPEPGLLSIVLDGQERPRALIRTTHVQVARLGDVDAEHARREGEHSLESWRRTVRTTLAAELAEGEVLGDDTRVVLERFVCVVPATARRAARRAGLL
;
A
#
# COMPACT_ATOMS: atom_id res chain seq x y z
N MET A 1 -17.18 -2.09 -2.55
CA MET A 1 -16.11 -2.23 -3.56
C MET A 1 -16.69 -2.99 -4.75
N ASP A 2 -16.58 -2.48 -5.98
CA ASP A 2 -17.11 -3.13 -7.20
C ASP A 2 -15.98 -3.83 -7.96
N ASP A 3 -15.95 -5.17 -7.89
CA ASP A 3 -14.96 -6.01 -8.55
C ASP A 3 -14.91 -5.82 -10.07
N ALA A 4 -16.04 -5.50 -10.70
CA ALA A 4 -16.10 -5.25 -12.14
C ALA A 4 -15.43 -3.91 -12.50
N GLU A 5 -15.58 -2.89 -11.66
CA GLU A 5 -14.92 -1.60 -11.83
C GLU A 5 -13.40 -1.73 -11.63
N ILE A 6 -12.96 -2.47 -10.60
CA ILE A 6 -11.55 -2.78 -10.36
C ILE A 6 -10.94 -3.54 -11.53
N SER A 7 -11.61 -4.61 -11.99
CA SER A 7 -11.15 -5.42 -13.12
C SER A 7 -11.02 -4.59 -14.40
N ARG A 8 -12.00 -3.70 -14.66
CA ARG A 8 -11.97 -2.79 -15.80
C ARG A 8 -10.83 -1.78 -15.70
N PHE A 9 -10.63 -1.18 -14.53
CA PHE A 9 -9.52 -0.26 -14.29
C PHE A 9 -8.18 -0.98 -14.49
N TRP A 10 -8.02 -2.18 -13.93
CA TRP A 10 -6.81 -2.98 -14.07
C TRP A 10 -6.49 -3.32 -15.52
N ALA A 11 -7.48 -3.77 -16.29
CA ALA A 11 -7.31 -4.05 -17.72
C ALA A 11 -6.79 -2.84 -18.51
N ASP A 12 -7.35 -1.64 -18.25
CA ASP A 12 -6.90 -0.38 -18.87
C ASP A 12 -5.52 0.06 -18.35
N ALA A 13 -5.27 -0.08 -17.05
CA ALA A 13 -4.03 0.32 -16.41
C ALA A 13 -2.83 -0.52 -16.86
N ARG A 14 -3.02 -1.83 -17.09
CA ARG A 14 -1.96 -2.69 -17.66
C ARG A 14 -1.47 -2.20 -19.02
N VAL A 15 -2.39 -1.79 -19.87
CA VAL A 15 -2.09 -1.26 -21.20
C VAL A 15 -1.35 0.05 -21.09
N ARG A 16 -1.87 1.00 -20.29
CA ARG A 16 -1.27 2.34 -20.16
C ARG A 16 0.05 2.35 -19.38
N GLY A 17 0.21 1.46 -18.42
CA GLY A 17 1.41 1.32 -17.60
C GLY A 17 2.50 0.47 -18.26
N GLY A 18 2.30 -0.02 -19.48
CA GLY A 18 3.27 -0.89 -20.17
C GLY A 18 3.51 -2.21 -19.45
N LEU A 19 2.51 -2.71 -18.71
CA LEU A 19 2.58 -3.97 -17.95
C LEU A 19 2.10 -5.17 -18.78
N ASN A 20 1.78 -4.94 -20.05
CA ASN A 20 1.55 -6.04 -21.00
C ASN A 20 2.88 -6.69 -21.34
N PRO A 21 3.06 -7.99 -21.07
CA PRO A 21 4.20 -8.71 -21.59
C PRO A 21 4.01 -8.76 -23.10
N VAL A 22 4.83 -8.02 -23.85
CA VAL A 22 5.03 -8.38 -25.25
C VAL A 22 5.71 -9.73 -25.21
N GLU A 23 4.97 -10.75 -25.66
CA GLU A 23 5.34 -12.14 -25.85
C GLU A 23 6.81 -12.28 -26.34
N SER A 24 7.75 -12.40 -25.41
CA SER A 24 9.17 -12.57 -25.72
C SER A 24 9.85 -13.39 -24.62
N TYR A 25 9.71 -14.71 -24.76
CA TYR A 25 10.66 -15.73 -24.30
C TYR A 25 11.04 -15.83 -22.81
N ILE A 26 10.33 -15.15 -21.90
CA ILE A 26 10.40 -15.40 -20.45
C ILE A 26 8.99 -15.78 -20.02
N GLY A 27 8.84 -16.98 -19.43
CA GLY A 27 7.56 -17.54 -19.04
C GLY A 27 6.67 -16.52 -18.33
N ALA A 28 5.43 -16.40 -18.78
CA ALA A 28 4.47 -15.45 -18.25
C ALA A 28 4.40 -15.59 -16.72
N SER A 29 4.87 -14.58 -15.98
CA SER A 29 4.62 -14.51 -14.54
C SER A 29 3.11 -14.32 -14.35
N ALA A 30 2.47 -15.23 -13.61
CA ALA A 30 1.03 -15.27 -13.35
C ALA A 30 0.44 -13.96 -12.75
N SER A 31 1.31 -13.06 -12.27
CA SER A 31 1.01 -11.71 -11.75
C SER A 31 0.33 -10.78 -12.77
N SER A 32 0.34 -11.09 -14.06
CA SER A 32 -0.19 -10.16 -15.07
C SER A 32 -1.72 -10.19 -15.22
N VAL A 33 -2.42 -11.24 -14.80
CA VAL A 33 -3.87 -11.39 -15.10
C VAL A 33 -4.77 -10.92 -13.97
N VAL A 34 -4.44 -11.23 -12.72
CA VAL A 34 -5.24 -10.89 -11.54
C VAL A 34 -5.00 -9.43 -11.15
N PRO A 35 -6.06 -8.65 -10.82
CA PRO A 35 -5.85 -7.31 -10.30
C PRO A 35 -5.04 -7.35 -9.00
N PRO A 36 -4.07 -6.44 -8.80
CA PRO A 36 -3.40 -6.32 -7.53
C PRO A 36 -4.39 -5.89 -6.43
N PRO A 37 -4.01 -6.00 -5.14
CA PRO A 37 -4.84 -5.54 -4.03
C PRO A 37 -5.34 -4.10 -4.24
N ALA A 38 -6.60 -3.87 -3.91
CA ALA A 38 -7.24 -2.57 -3.97
C ALA A 38 -7.63 -2.10 -2.57
N TRP A 39 -7.28 -0.86 -2.22
CA TRP A 39 -7.49 -0.32 -0.88
C TRP A 39 -7.72 1.20 -0.88
N SER A 40 -8.39 1.67 0.17
CA SER A 40 -8.61 3.10 0.46
C SER A 40 -7.69 3.53 1.60
N TYR A 41 -7.16 4.75 1.53
CA TYR A 41 -6.32 5.28 2.61
C TYR A 41 -7.15 5.83 3.77
N GLY A 42 -6.70 5.58 4.99
CA GLY A 42 -7.34 6.08 6.21
C GLY A 42 -8.63 5.33 6.56
N SER A 43 -9.35 5.83 7.55
CA SER A 43 -10.57 5.20 8.07
C SER A 43 -11.84 5.92 7.62
N THR A 44 -11.71 7.08 6.95
CA THR A 44 -12.83 7.89 6.49
C THR A 44 -12.79 8.13 4.97
N PRO A 45 -13.96 8.28 4.30
CA PRO A 45 -14.01 8.62 2.89
C PRO A 45 -13.23 9.89 2.51
N GLN A 46 -13.26 10.90 3.38
CA GLN A 46 -12.60 12.19 3.15
C GLN A 46 -11.07 12.08 3.19
N GLU A 47 -10.53 11.22 4.05
CA GLU A 47 -9.10 10.92 4.08
C GLU A 47 -8.66 10.20 2.80
N SER A 48 -9.46 9.24 2.33
CA SER A 48 -9.21 8.52 1.09
C SER A 48 -9.21 9.47 -0.12
N ASP A 49 -10.22 10.34 -0.23
CA ASP A 49 -10.33 11.35 -1.28
C ASP A 49 -9.10 12.28 -1.30
N ARG A 50 -8.71 12.80 -0.13
CA ARG A 50 -7.55 13.69 0.01
C ARG A 50 -6.26 12.97 -0.37
N PHE A 51 -6.09 11.71 0.05
CA PHE A 51 -4.92 10.92 -0.28
C PHE A 51 -4.81 10.73 -1.80
N VAL A 52 -5.90 10.33 -2.46
CA VAL A 52 -5.95 10.19 -3.92
C VAL A 52 -5.57 11.50 -4.61
N GLU A 53 -6.12 12.64 -4.18
CA GLU A 53 -5.79 13.94 -4.77
C GLU A 53 -4.28 14.24 -4.66
N GLN A 54 -3.68 14.01 -3.50
CA GLN A 54 -2.25 14.23 -3.28
C GLN A 54 -1.38 13.28 -4.12
N VAL A 55 -1.77 12.01 -4.25
CA VAL A 55 -1.05 11.03 -5.09
C VAL A 55 -1.14 11.40 -6.56
N LEU A 56 -2.32 11.79 -7.05
CA LEU A 56 -2.52 12.20 -8.44
C LEU A 56 -1.81 13.51 -8.78
N ALA A 57 -1.65 14.41 -7.81
CA ALA A 57 -0.85 15.63 -7.95
C ALA A 57 0.67 15.38 -7.87
N GLY A 58 1.09 14.17 -7.51
CA GLY A 58 2.50 13.84 -7.25
C GLY A 58 3.05 14.46 -5.95
N ALA A 59 2.18 15.04 -5.12
CA ALA A 59 2.55 15.65 -3.84
C ALA A 59 2.79 14.57 -2.76
N ARG A 60 2.11 13.42 -2.86
CA ARG A 60 2.30 12.29 -1.95
C ARG A 60 2.84 11.07 -2.69
N THR A 61 4.01 10.63 -2.24
CA THR A 61 4.81 9.51 -2.79
C THR A 61 5.31 8.57 -1.71
N ALA A 62 4.79 8.70 -0.48
CA ALA A 62 5.10 7.82 0.63
C ALA A 62 3.90 7.63 1.58
N THR A 63 3.94 6.52 2.31
CA THR A 63 3.03 6.15 3.41
C THR A 63 3.83 5.64 4.61
N SER A 64 3.21 5.69 5.78
CA SER A 64 3.70 5.10 7.03
C SER A 64 2.61 4.25 7.66
N SER A 65 3.00 3.10 8.19
CA SER A 65 2.12 2.20 8.94
C SER A 65 2.85 1.62 10.13
N LEU A 66 2.13 1.16 11.15
CA LEU A 66 2.73 0.50 12.32
C LEU A 66 3.31 -0.86 11.92
N LEU A 67 4.49 -1.22 12.45
CA LEU A 67 5.02 -2.56 12.28
C LEU A 67 4.15 -3.61 13.00
N SER A 68 3.59 -3.26 14.16
CA SER A 68 2.75 -4.16 14.96
C SER A 68 1.53 -4.64 14.19
N SER A 69 0.93 -3.81 13.32
CA SER A 69 -0.20 -4.23 12.48
C SER A 69 0.17 -5.38 11.54
N TYR A 70 1.39 -5.43 11.03
CA TYR A 70 1.87 -6.56 10.23
C TYR A 70 2.19 -7.78 11.09
N GLU A 71 2.74 -7.58 12.28
CA GLU A 71 3.02 -8.65 13.25
C GLU A 71 1.72 -9.34 13.70
N GLU A 72 0.67 -8.58 13.98
CA GLU A 72 -0.66 -9.08 14.33
C GLU A 72 -1.30 -9.85 13.18
N GLU A 73 -1.23 -9.34 11.94
CA GLU A 73 -1.72 -10.06 10.77
C GLU A 73 -0.98 -11.39 10.58
N ALA A 74 0.35 -11.38 10.70
CA ALA A 74 1.15 -12.58 10.56
C ALA A 74 0.80 -13.63 11.64
N GLN A 75 0.56 -13.19 12.88
CA GLN A 75 0.12 -14.07 13.96
C GLN A 75 -1.26 -14.66 13.70
N ARG A 76 -2.21 -13.87 13.18
CA ARG A 76 -3.54 -14.35 12.78
C ARG A 76 -3.45 -15.39 11.67
N GLN A 77 -2.63 -15.16 10.64
CA GLN A 77 -2.42 -16.11 9.56
C GLN A 77 -1.81 -17.42 10.09
N ALA A 78 -0.77 -17.34 10.94
CA ALA A 78 -0.16 -18.51 11.55
C ALA A 78 -1.17 -19.34 12.36
N ALA A 79 -2.03 -18.68 13.15
CA ALA A 79 -3.08 -19.36 13.92
C ALA A 79 -4.14 -20.06 13.04
N LEU A 80 -4.50 -19.45 11.90
CA LEU A 80 -5.40 -20.05 10.91
C LEU A 80 -4.77 -21.26 10.21
N GLU A 81 -3.48 -21.18 9.89
CA GLU A 81 -2.73 -22.30 9.31
C GLU A 81 -2.56 -23.46 10.29
N GLU A 82 -2.32 -23.18 11.57
CA GLU A 82 -2.26 -24.19 12.64
C GLU A 82 -3.60 -24.90 12.85
N SER A 83 -4.70 -24.18 12.65
CA SER A 83 -6.06 -24.74 12.75
C SER A 83 -6.47 -25.55 11.51
N ARG A 84 -5.66 -25.55 10.44
CA ARG A 84 -5.95 -26.28 9.21
C ARG A 84 -5.65 -27.79 9.41
N PRO A 85 -6.56 -28.71 9.03
CA PRO A 85 -6.30 -30.14 9.13
C PRO A 85 -5.06 -30.51 8.31
N VAL A 86 -4.04 -31.06 8.97
CA VAL A 86 -2.82 -31.51 8.31
C VAL A 86 -3.11 -32.83 7.61
N GLU A 87 -3.04 -32.87 6.28
CA GLU A 87 -2.92 -34.15 5.56
C GLU A 87 -1.58 -34.76 5.97
N ALA A 88 -1.63 -35.89 6.66
CA ALA A 88 -0.49 -36.51 7.31
C ALA A 88 0.60 -36.89 6.28
N SER A 89 1.61 -36.05 6.16
CA SER A 89 2.94 -36.45 5.69
C SER A 89 3.96 -35.67 6.51
N GLY A 90 4.84 -36.42 7.17
CA GLY A 90 5.64 -35.94 8.26
C GLY A 90 6.79 -35.05 7.81
N ASP A 91 6.92 -33.91 8.46
CA ASP A 91 8.14 -33.57 9.17
C ASP A 91 7.78 -32.61 10.31
N THR A 92 8.26 -32.88 11.53
CA THR A 92 8.02 -32.01 12.68
C THR A 92 8.92 -30.79 12.56
N LEU A 93 8.44 -29.75 11.89
CA LEU A 93 9.11 -28.45 11.87
C LEU A 93 8.97 -27.78 13.24
N VAL A 94 10.09 -27.51 13.90
CA VAL A 94 10.15 -26.59 15.04
C VAL A 94 9.91 -25.19 14.50
N ARG A 95 8.68 -24.68 14.61
CA ARG A 95 8.33 -23.32 14.15
C ARG A 95 8.93 -22.31 15.13
N THR A 96 9.86 -21.49 14.66
CA THR A 96 10.49 -20.43 15.44
C THR A 96 10.15 -19.10 14.79
N ALA A 97 9.54 -18.19 15.55
CA ALA A 97 9.06 -16.86 15.15
C ALA A 97 8.02 -16.85 14.01
N VAL A 98 7.07 -15.92 14.09
CA VAL A 98 6.11 -15.68 13.00
C VAL A 98 6.79 -14.76 12.00
N ASP A 99 6.91 -15.19 10.74
CA ASP A 99 7.47 -14.35 9.68
C ASP A 99 6.49 -13.22 9.33
N VAL A 100 6.92 -11.98 9.56
CA VAL A 100 6.15 -10.79 9.24
C VAL A 100 6.28 -10.49 7.75
N ALA A 101 5.20 -10.65 6.99
CA ALA A 101 5.16 -10.32 5.58
C ALA A 101 5.03 -8.80 5.37
N LEU A 102 6.16 -8.14 5.12
CA LEU A 102 6.18 -6.72 4.77
C LEU A 102 5.96 -6.52 3.26
N PRO A 103 5.48 -5.34 2.83
CA PRO A 103 5.44 -4.98 1.41
C PRO A 103 6.84 -5.06 0.78
N GLU A 104 6.90 -5.43 -0.49
CA GLU A 104 8.16 -5.52 -1.24
C GLU A 104 8.24 -4.46 -2.34
N PRO A 105 9.43 -3.90 -2.62
CA PRO A 105 9.65 -3.10 -3.82
C PRO A 105 9.23 -3.85 -5.08
N GLY A 106 8.47 -3.17 -5.95
CA GLY A 106 7.87 -3.75 -7.15
C GLY A 106 6.39 -4.10 -7.00
N LEU A 107 5.89 -4.22 -5.76
CA LEU A 107 4.48 -4.50 -5.49
C LEU A 107 3.57 -3.43 -6.12
N LEU A 108 2.55 -3.88 -6.83
CA LEU A 108 1.51 -3.03 -7.40
C LEU A 108 0.30 -3.01 -6.47
N SER A 109 -0.35 -1.85 -6.36
CA SER A 109 -1.59 -1.67 -5.61
C SER A 109 -2.52 -0.69 -6.33
N ILE A 110 -3.83 -0.93 -6.24
CA ILE A 110 -4.85 0.00 -6.73
C ILE A 110 -5.34 0.86 -5.57
N VAL A 111 -5.18 2.17 -5.68
CA VAL A 111 -5.68 3.14 -4.71
C VAL A 111 -7.10 3.54 -5.09
N LEU A 112 -8.01 3.42 -4.13
CA LEU A 112 -9.42 3.78 -4.23
C LEU A 112 -9.70 5.16 -3.62
N ASP A 113 -10.79 5.81 -4.02
CA ASP A 113 -11.31 7.02 -3.37
C ASP A 113 -12.30 6.71 -2.23
N GLY A 114 -12.89 7.75 -1.63
CA GLY A 114 -13.86 7.62 -0.55
C GLY A 114 -15.18 6.96 -0.96
N GLN A 115 -15.43 6.82 -2.27
CA GLN A 115 -16.56 6.07 -2.82
C GLN A 115 -16.14 4.67 -3.31
N GLU A 116 -14.96 4.19 -2.90
CA GLU A 116 -14.38 2.90 -3.26
C GLU A 116 -14.13 2.70 -4.76
N ARG A 117 -13.97 3.79 -5.52
CA ARG A 117 -13.69 3.72 -6.97
C ARG A 117 -12.19 3.74 -7.22
N PRO A 118 -11.67 2.98 -8.19
CA PRO A 118 -10.24 2.94 -8.49
C PRO A 118 -9.74 4.22 -9.16
N ARG A 119 -8.71 4.84 -8.57
CA ARG A 119 -8.21 6.15 -8.99
C ARG A 119 -6.75 6.17 -9.42
N ALA A 120 -5.92 5.29 -8.88
CA ALA A 120 -4.52 5.19 -9.28
C ALA A 120 -4.01 3.75 -9.17
N LEU A 121 -3.11 3.37 -10.07
CA LEU A 121 -2.23 2.23 -9.90
C LEU A 121 -0.89 2.78 -9.40
N ILE A 122 -0.47 2.36 -8.21
CA ILE A 122 0.83 2.70 -7.64
C ILE A 122 1.76 1.49 -7.66
N ARG A 123 3.06 1.76 -7.63
CA ARG A 123 4.11 0.76 -7.42
C ARG A 123 4.98 1.15 -6.23
N THR A 124 5.11 0.26 -5.27
CA THR A 124 6.08 0.42 -4.17
C THR A 124 7.49 0.33 -4.74
N THR A 125 8.35 1.27 -4.35
CA THR A 125 9.72 1.44 -4.85
C THR A 125 10.76 1.23 -3.75
N HIS A 126 10.37 1.46 -2.50
CA HIS A 126 11.25 1.30 -1.36
C HIS A 126 10.41 1.00 -0.12
N VAL A 127 10.91 0.13 0.74
CA VAL A 127 10.31 -0.20 2.03
C VAL A 127 11.42 -0.20 3.07
N GLN A 128 11.18 0.47 4.18
CA GLN A 128 12.12 0.58 5.28
C GLN A 128 11.39 0.50 6.62
N VAL A 129 11.94 -0.29 7.55
CA VAL A 129 11.51 -0.24 8.95
C VAL A 129 12.41 0.74 9.70
N ALA A 130 11.82 1.67 10.44
CA ALA A 130 12.53 2.66 11.25
C ALA A 130 11.82 2.89 12.59
N ARG A 131 12.52 3.48 13.56
CA ARG A 131 11.88 4.04 14.75
C ARG A 131 11.17 5.34 14.35
N LEU A 132 10.01 5.61 14.92
CA LEU A 132 9.23 6.82 14.65
C LEU A 132 10.05 8.10 14.93
N GLY A 133 10.89 8.09 15.96
CA GLY A 133 11.79 9.19 16.31
C GLY A 133 12.91 9.44 15.28
N ASP A 134 13.30 8.40 14.53
CA ASP A 134 14.40 8.45 13.56
C ASP A 134 13.94 8.86 12.15
N VAL A 135 12.64 9.01 11.92
CA VAL A 135 12.10 9.43 10.62
C VAL A 135 12.51 10.88 10.32
N ASP A 136 13.05 11.08 9.12
CA ASP A 136 13.62 12.34 8.69
C ASP A 136 12.62 13.25 7.95
N ALA A 137 13.06 14.48 7.66
CA ALA A 137 12.27 15.46 6.94
C ALA A 137 12.11 15.16 5.43
N GLU A 138 12.90 14.24 4.85
CA GLU A 138 12.66 13.80 3.47
C GLU A 138 11.40 12.96 3.42
N HIS A 139 11.25 12.00 4.33
CA HIS A 139 10.06 11.16 4.40
C HIS A 139 8.80 11.99 4.64
N ALA A 140 8.84 12.93 5.59
CA ALA A 140 7.74 13.86 5.84
C ALA A 140 7.29 14.60 4.58
N ARG A 141 8.24 15.13 3.79
CA ARG A 141 7.94 15.80 2.52
C ARG A 141 7.32 14.85 1.49
N ARG A 142 7.78 13.60 1.43
CA ARG A 142 7.21 12.60 0.52
C ARG A 142 5.79 12.20 0.89
N GLU A 143 5.41 12.29 2.17
CA GLU A 143 4.02 12.13 2.58
C GLU A 143 3.13 13.35 2.28
N GLY A 144 3.72 14.43 1.74
CA GLY A 144 3.01 15.66 1.40
C GLY A 144 2.96 16.68 2.55
N GLU A 145 3.75 16.49 3.61
CA GLU A 145 3.85 17.42 4.73
C GLU A 145 4.95 18.46 4.53
N HIS A 146 4.71 19.69 4.99
CA HIS A 146 5.65 20.80 4.82
C HIS A 146 6.80 20.81 5.83
N SER A 147 6.62 20.21 7.01
CA SER A 147 7.63 20.14 8.06
C SER A 147 7.60 18.81 8.80
N LEU A 148 8.76 18.39 9.33
CA LEU A 148 8.88 17.18 10.14
C LEU A 148 8.03 17.26 11.42
N GLU A 149 7.91 18.44 12.02
CA GLU A 149 7.09 18.64 13.22
C GLU A 149 5.59 18.46 12.92
N SER A 150 5.10 19.04 11.81
CA SER A 150 3.71 18.86 11.35
C SER A 150 3.44 17.38 11.09
N TRP A 151 4.34 16.73 10.35
CA TRP A 151 4.26 15.31 10.06
C TRP A 151 4.22 14.47 11.33
N ARG A 152 5.11 14.71 12.31
CA ARG A 152 5.13 13.99 13.59
C ARG A 152 3.82 14.16 14.37
N ARG A 153 3.20 15.34 14.32
CA ARG A 153 1.90 15.57 14.97
C ARG A 153 0.82 14.74 14.30
N THR A 154 0.70 14.83 12.98
CA THR A 154 -0.31 14.11 12.19
C THR A 154 -0.15 12.61 12.34
N VAL A 155 1.06 12.08 12.08
CA VAL A 155 1.32 10.64 12.12
C VAL A 155 1.10 10.06 13.52
N ARG A 156 1.43 10.80 14.58
CA ARG A 156 1.17 10.32 15.94
C ARG A 156 -0.32 10.23 16.25
N THR A 157 -1.12 11.19 15.78
CA THR A 157 -2.57 11.12 15.93
C THR A 157 -3.16 9.95 15.14
N THR A 158 -2.72 9.75 13.90
CA THR A 158 -3.21 8.67 13.05
C THR A 158 -2.81 7.30 13.60
N LEU A 159 -1.52 7.06 13.87
CA LEU A 159 -1.06 5.75 14.35
C LEU A 159 -1.56 5.43 15.75
N ALA A 160 -1.74 6.43 16.62
CA ALA A 160 -2.32 6.18 17.95
C ALA A 160 -3.77 5.68 17.89
N ALA A 161 -4.51 5.99 16.82
CA ALA A 161 -5.85 5.45 16.61
C ALA A 161 -5.87 3.96 16.20
N GLU A 162 -4.73 3.43 15.76
CA GLU A 162 -4.55 2.04 15.35
C GLU A 162 -3.93 1.15 16.45
N LEU A 163 -3.43 1.75 17.53
CA LEU A 163 -2.82 1.02 18.64
C LEU A 163 -3.86 0.24 19.46
N ALA A 164 -3.43 -0.92 19.97
CA ALA A 164 -4.22 -1.70 20.92
C ALA A 164 -4.39 -0.97 22.26
N GLU A 165 -5.44 -1.35 23.01
CA GLU A 165 -5.75 -0.73 24.29
C GLU A 165 -4.58 -0.87 25.28
N GLY A 166 -4.09 0.26 25.79
CA GLY A 166 -2.98 0.31 26.75
C GLY A 166 -1.59 0.44 26.12
N GLU A 167 -1.46 0.37 24.79
CA GLU A 167 -0.21 0.68 24.12
C GLU A 167 0.00 2.20 23.99
N VAL A 168 1.26 2.63 24.06
CA VAL A 168 1.64 4.04 23.96
C VAL A 168 2.55 4.21 22.76
N LEU A 169 2.15 5.13 21.88
CA LEU A 169 2.98 5.54 20.76
C LEU A 169 4.18 6.35 21.25
N GLY A 170 5.39 5.81 21.08
CA GLY A 170 6.64 6.43 21.49
C GLY A 170 7.60 6.63 20.32
N ASP A 171 8.71 7.32 20.58
CA ASP A 171 9.75 7.52 19.57
C ASP A 171 10.44 6.21 19.17
N ASP A 172 10.43 5.22 20.05
CA ASP A 172 10.95 3.87 19.78
C ASP A 172 9.97 2.96 19.04
N THR A 173 8.71 3.39 18.84
CA THR A 173 7.73 2.61 18.08
C THR A 173 8.24 2.39 16.66
N ARG A 174 8.22 1.14 16.19
CA ARG A 174 8.66 0.78 14.84
C ARG A 174 7.55 1.05 13.83
N VAL A 175 7.91 1.74 12.77
CA VAL A 175 7.04 2.06 11.63
C VAL A 175 7.63 1.51 10.35
N VAL A 176 6.75 1.06 9.47
CA VAL A 176 7.06 0.65 8.10
C VAL A 176 6.83 1.86 7.21
N LEU A 177 7.89 2.31 6.55
CA LEU A 177 7.90 3.44 5.64
C LEU A 177 7.92 2.90 4.20
N GLU A 178 6.90 3.22 3.42
CA GLU A 178 6.86 2.85 2.00
C GLU A 178 7.01 4.10 1.13
N ARG A 179 7.81 4.00 0.08
CA ARG A 179 7.87 4.99 -1.01
C ARG A 179 7.28 4.36 -2.26
N PHE A 180 6.47 5.10 -2.98
CA PHE A 180 5.82 4.60 -4.19
C PHE A 180 5.78 5.65 -5.30
N VAL A 181 5.49 5.18 -6.51
CA VAL A 181 5.22 6.03 -7.67
C VAL A 181 3.83 5.72 -8.22
N CYS A 182 3.13 6.75 -8.68
CA CYS A 182 1.91 6.56 -9.46
C CYS A 182 2.30 6.11 -10.88
N VAL A 183 1.97 4.88 -11.23
CA VAL A 183 2.23 4.32 -12.57
C VAL A 183 1.13 4.75 -13.53
N VAL A 184 -0.12 4.73 -13.06
CA VAL A 184 -1.28 5.03 -13.91
C VAL A 184 -2.35 5.79 -13.12
N PRO A 185 -2.66 7.05 -13.48
CA PRO A 185 -3.83 7.74 -12.94
C PRO A 185 -5.10 7.37 -13.71
N ALA A 186 -6.26 7.27 -13.05
CA ALA A 186 -7.55 6.96 -13.70
C ALA A 186 -8.01 8.03 -14.69
N THR A 187 -7.55 9.28 -14.53
CA THR A 187 -8.07 10.45 -15.28
C THR A 187 -7.19 10.96 -16.41
N ALA A 188 -6.13 10.25 -16.83
CA ALA A 188 -5.28 10.70 -17.96
C ALA A 188 -6.07 11.02 -19.25
N ARG A 189 -7.26 10.43 -19.44
CA ARG A 189 -8.16 10.74 -20.55
C ARG A 189 -8.93 12.07 -20.42
N ARG A 190 -9.19 12.57 -19.21
CA ARG A 190 -9.93 13.83 -18.98
C ARG A 190 -9.02 15.06 -19.00
N ALA A 191 -7.77 14.93 -18.56
CA ALA A 191 -6.79 16.03 -18.64
C ALA A 191 -6.37 16.29 -20.10
N ALA A 192 -6.10 15.26 -20.90
CA ALA A 192 -5.75 15.39 -22.32
C ALA A 192 -6.87 16.02 -23.17
N ARG A 193 -8.14 15.64 -22.92
CA ARG A 193 -9.31 16.28 -23.57
C ARG A 193 -9.55 17.72 -23.12
N ARG A 194 -9.26 18.05 -21.86
CA ARG A 194 -9.38 19.43 -21.33
C ARG A 194 -8.21 20.32 -21.78
N ALA A 195 -7.07 19.72 -22.09
CA ALA A 195 -5.89 20.37 -22.64
C ALA A 195 -5.85 20.40 -24.19
N GLY A 196 -6.88 19.89 -24.87
CA GLY A 196 -6.98 19.93 -26.34
C GLY A 196 -5.94 19.08 -27.08
N LEU A 197 -5.38 18.06 -26.44
CA LEU A 197 -4.35 17.18 -27.02
C LEU A 197 -4.92 15.89 -27.64
N LEU A 198 -6.25 15.81 -27.77
CA LEU A 198 -7.03 14.81 -28.51
C LEU A 198 -8.27 15.46 -29.11
#